data_AF-A0A662KD50-F1
#
_entry.id   AF-A0A662KD50-F1
#
_cell.length_a   1.000
_cell.length_b   1.000
_cell.length_c   1.000
_cell.angle_alpha   90.00
_cell.angle_beta   90.00
_cell.angle_gamma   90.00
#
_symmetry.space_group_name_H-M   'P 1'
#
loop_
_entity.id
_entity.type
_entity.pdbx_description
1 polymer ?
#
loop_
_entity_poly.entity_id
_entity_poly.type
_entity_poly.pdbx_seq_one_letter_code
_entity_poly.pdbx_strand_id
1 'polypeptide(L)'
;MPRYIERFKSQREKKEEKQIDYTQEGLANLEIKEPVVVKGEEAFMKARKIKTKEIKAEGRVFTYAEDCQVERVETRWSAFTGARHCQVEVVNAAIHAFWGAKNCQVKEVETGSDAFFQAENCQVERVESRTDAFQKAEGCWAGRVEAVRNAFKEAERCLITEKVKAGEIGPGSLGVVVLGKTEGEVSPSVTLMKGKLEREGPEEIRRFFEEELKKSQKGEESIYDYLSFFN
;
A
#
# COMPACT_ATOMS: atom_id res chain seq x y z
N MET A 1 18.66 8.74 50.71
CA MET A 1 19.25 9.08 49.40
C MET A 1 20.77 8.99 49.50
N PRO A 2 21.42 8.07 48.77
CA PRO A 2 22.82 8.22 48.39
C PRO A 2 22.97 8.47 46.88
N ARG A 3 23.89 9.36 46.53
CA ARG A 3 24.43 9.63 45.17
C ARG A 3 25.70 8.77 44.92
N TYR A 4 26.05 8.64 43.63
CA TYR A 4 27.36 8.26 43.01
C TYR A 4 27.54 6.84 42.39
N ILE A 5 27.42 6.76 41.05
CA ILE A 5 28.47 6.54 39.99
C ILE A 5 29.79 5.90 40.51
N GLU A 6 30.49 4.88 39.97
CA GLU A 6 30.59 4.18 38.66
C GLU A 6 31.36 2.86 38.90
N ARG A 7 31.20 1.83 38.03
CA ARG A 7 32.34 1.02 37.56
C ARG A 7 32.09 0.53 36.13
N PHE A 8 32.79 1.15 35.17
CA PHE A 8 33.05 0.57 33.86
C PHE A 8 33.68 -0.82 34.02
N LYS A 9 33.00 -1.86 33.51
CA LYS A 9 33.65 -3.09 33.08
C LYS A 9 33.34 -3.29 31.60
N SER A 10 34.38 -3.11 30.79
CA SER A 10 34.42 -3.56 29.40
C SER A 10 34.18 -5.07 29.39
N GLN A 11 33.00 -5.48 28.93
CA GLN A 11 32.79 -6.81 28.39
C GLN A 11 32.18 -6.62 27.01
N ARG A 12 32.87 -7.16 25.99
CA ARG A 12 32.29 -7.44 24.68
C ARG A 12 31.16 -8.44 24.91
N GLU A 13 29.98 -7.94 25.25
CA GLU A 13 28.77 -8.73 25.23
C GLU A 13 28.43 -8.94 23.76
N LYS A 14 28.49 -10.20 23.31
CA LYS A 14 27.74 -10.62 22.14
C LYS A 14 26.31 -10.15 22.39
N LYS A 15 25.82 -9.20 21.59
CA LYS A 15 24.40 -8.85 21.58
C LYS A 15 23.64 -10.09 21.15
N GLU A 16 23.24 -10.91 22.12
CA GLU A 16 22.03 -11.70 21.97
C GLU A 16 20.91 -10.66 21.90
N GLU A 17 20.45 -10.37 20.68
CA GLU A 17 19.20 -9.65 20.47
C GLU A 17 18.15 -10.40 21.29
N LYS A 18 17.66 -9.77 22.37
CA LYS A 18 16.54 -10.30 23.14
C LYS A 18 15.35 -10.37 22.19
N GLN A 19 15.12 -11.54 21.62
CA GLN A 19 14.02 -11.80 20.73
C GLN A 19 12.75 -11.81 21.57
N ILE A 20 12.02 -10.69 21.55
CA ILE A 20 10.74 -10.56 22.24
C ILE A 20 9.71 -11.38 21.45
N ASP A 21 9.06 -12.31 22.12
CA ASP A 21 7.97 -13.09 21.55
C ASP A 21 6.70 -12.24 21.54
N TYR A 22 6.32 -11.76 20.35
CA TYR A 22 5.10 -10.97 20.12
C TYR A 22 3.91 -11.83 19.67
N THR A 23 4.08 -13.16 19.65
CA THR A 23 3.06 -14.09 19.13
C THR A 23 1.87 -14.27 20.07
N GLN A 24 1.95 -13.79 21.31
CA GLN A 24 0.89 -13.94 22.31
C GLN A 24 0.36 -12.60 22.85
N GLU A 25 -0.98 -12.50 22.84
CA GLU A 25 -1.82 -11.41 23.33
C GLU A 25 -1.89 -10.13 22.45
N GLY A 26 -3.09 -9.54 22.40
CA GLY A 26 -3.36 -8.35 21.60
C GLY A 26 -2.52 -7.17 22.05
N LEU A 27 -1.61 -6.74 21.19
CA LEU A 27 -0.68 -5.66 21.43
C LEU A 27 -1.39 -4.34 21.16
N ALA A 28 -1.96 -3.77 22.23
CA ALA A 28 -2.85 -2.62 22.11
C ALA A 28 -2.10 -1.34 21.73
N ASN A 29 -0.93 -1.08 22.33
CA ASN A 29 -0.09 0.07 22.01
C ASN A 29 1.38 -0.30 22.18
N LEU A 30 2.16 -0.30 21.11
CA LEU A 30 3.60 -0.53 21.14
C LEU A 30 4.34 0.56 20.38
N GLU A 31 5.41 1.06 20.99
CA GLU A 31 6.46 1.79 20.28
C GLU A 31 7.74 0.99 20.42
N ILE A 32 8.22 0.44 19.31
CA ILE A 32 9.43 -0.37 19.26
C ILE A 32 10.50 0.42 18.52
N LYS A 33 11.54 0.82 19.23
CA LYS A 33 12.62 1.64 18.67
C LYS A 33 13.68 0.84 17.93
N GLU A 34 13.77 -0.44 18.25
CA GLU A 34 14.75 -1.38 17.73
C GLU A 34 14.12 -2.23 16.61
N PRO A 35 14.91 -2.69 15.62
CA PRO A 35 14.42 -3.64 14.63
C PRO A 35 13.91 -4.92 15.28
N VAL A 36 12.80 -5.45 14.77
CA VAL A 36 12.19 -6.70 15.25
C VAL A 36 12.47 -7.81 14.26
N VAL A 37 12.98 -8.94 14.75
CA VAL A 37 13.17 -10.16 13.95
C VAL A 37 12.32 -11.29 14.51
N VAL A 38 11.42 -11.84 13.69
CA VAL A 38 10.52 -12.94 14.08
C VAL A 38 10.78 -14.19 13.23
N LYS A 39 11.01 -15.32 13.89
CA LYS A 39 11.30 -16.62 13.27
C LYS A 39 10.10 -17.58 13.23
N GLY A 40 8.91 -17.09 13.58
CA GLY A 40 7.66 -17.85 13.59
C GLY A 40 6.81 -17.63 12.33
N GLU A 41 5.71 -18.37 12.25
CA GLU A 41 4.72 -18.25 11.16
C GLU A 41 3.99 -16.91 11.17
N GLU A 42 3.84 -16.26 12.33
CA GLU A 42 3.15 -14.97 12.48
C GLU A 42 3.87 -14.13 13.54
N ALA A 43 4.07 -12.83 13.30
CA ALA A 43 4.74 -11.93 14.25
C ALA A 43 3.77 -11.22 15.20
N PHE A 44 2.69 -10.64 14.65
CA PHE A 44 1.73 -9.84 15.38
C PHE A 44 0.31 -10.29 15.04
N MET A 45 -0.31 -11.07 15.95
CA MET A 45 -1.68 -11.55 15.76
C MET A 45 -2.69 -10.41 15.73
N LYS A 46 -2.60 -9.48 16.68
CA LYS A 46 -3.46 -8.29 16.80
C LYS A 46 -2.63 -7.12 17.30
N ALA A 47 -2.50 -6.10 16.48
CA ALA A 47 -1.78 -4.87 16.73
C ALA A 47 -2.74 -3.70 16.60
N ARG A 48 -2.93 -2.88 17.64
CA ARG A 48 -3.89 -1.76 17.57
C ARG A 48 -3.26 -0.39 17.38
N LYS A 49 -2.09 -0.15 17.96
CA LYS A 49 -1.25 1.03 17.68
C LYS A 49 0.18 0.57 17.73
N ILE A 50 0.85 0.54 16.59
CA ILE A 50 2.24 0.11 16.51
C ILE A 50 3.06 1.16 15.82
N LYS A 51 4.14 1.58 16.46
CA LYS A 51 5.17 2.38 15.84
C LYS A 51 6.49 1.62 15.90
N THR A 52 7.07 1.32 14.75
CA THR A 52 8.37 0.64 14.69
C THR A 52 9.15 1.08 13.46
N LYS A 53 10.48 0.93 13.55
CA LYS A 53 11.34 1.21 12.41
C LYS A 53 11.30 0.05 11.43
N GLU A 54 11.64 -1.14 11.88
CA GLU A 54 11.84 -2.27 10.98
C GLU A 54 11.29 -3.55 11.59
N ILE A 55 10.63 -4.36 10.77
CA ILE A 55 10.26 -5.73 11.10
C ILE A 55 10.70 -6.67 9.98
N LYS A 56 11.43 -7.70 10.35
CA LYS A 56 11.76 -8.85 9.50
C LYS A 56 11.06 -10.09 10.05
N ALA A 57 10.29 -10.80 9.22
CA ALA A 57 9.62 -12.03 9.63
C ALA A 57 9.84 -13.17 8.63
N GLU A 58 10.00 -14.39 9.13
CA GLU A 58 10.00 -15.58 8.27
C GLU A 58 8.59 -15.98 7.80
N GLY A 59 7.59 -15.74 8.64
CA GLY A 59 6.17 -15.86 8.29
C GLY A 59 5.50 -14.51 8.09
N ARG A 60 4.19 -14.44 8.35
CA ARG A 60 3.42 -13.20 8.24
C ARG A 60 3.84 -12.18 9.29
N VAL A 61 3.78 -10.89 8.95
CA VAL A 61 4.09 -9.86 9.96
C VAL A 61 2.86 -9.53 10.79
N PHE A 62 1.79 -9.06 10.17
CA PHE A 62 0.57 -8.67 10.87
C PHE A 62 -0.61 -9.49 10.39
N THR A 63 -1.27 -10.18 11.32
CA THR A 63 -2.56 -10.82 11.04
C THR A 63 -3.67 -9.77 11.13
N TYR A 64 -3.68 -8.92 12.15
CA TYR A 64 -4.54 -7.74 12.20
C TYR A 64 -3.76 -6.54 12.73
N ALA A 65 -3.73 -5.43 11.99
CA ALA A 65 -3.10 -4.18 12.36
C ALA A 65 -4.07 -3.00 12.21
N GLU A 66 -4.17 -2.19 13.26
CA GLU A 66 -4.81 -0.88 13.27
C GLU A 66 -3.75 0.17 13.65
N ASP A 67 -3.92 1.41 13.18
CA ASP A 67 -3.08 2.58 13.50
C ASP A 67 -1.56 2.26 13.54
N CYS A 68 -1.03 1.72 12.45
CA CYS A 68 0.38 1.32 12.40
C CYS A 68 1.25 2.35 11.66
N GLN A 69 2.46 2.56 12.16
CA GLN A 69 3.51 3.40 11.57
C GLN A 69 4.79 2.58 11.50
N VAL A 70 5.18 2.15 10.30
CA VAL A 70 6.33 1.27 10.10
C VAL A 70 7.25 1.83 9.02
N GLU A 71 8.55 1.98 9.26
CA GLU A 71 9.45 2.41 8.18
C GLU A 71 9.71 1.25 7.20
N ARG A 72 9.89 0.02 7.69
CA ARG A 72 10.15 -1.12 6.81
C ARG A 72 9.56 -2.42 7.31
N VAL A 73 8.94 -3.17 6.40
CA VAL A 73 8.52 -4.56 6.61
C VAL A 73 9.16 -5.46 5.56
N GLU A 74 9.84 -6.51 6.01
CA GLU A 74 10.38 -7.56 5.16
C GLU A 74 9.84 -8.93 5.61
N THR A 75 9.26 -9.70 4.69
CA THR A 75 8.70 -11.02 5.00
C THR A 75 8.82 -12.01 3.86
N ARG A 76 8.96 -13.31 4.20
CA ARG A 76 8.90 -14.40 3.21
C ARG A 76 7.48 -14.87 2.89
N TRP A 77 6.45 -14.29 3.50
CA TRP A 77 5.04 -14.62 3.26
C TRP A 77 4.26 -13.34 2.95
N SER A 78 3.21 -13.05 3.72
CA SER A 78 2.39 -11.86 3.59
C SER A 78 2.72 -10.85 4.68
N ALA A 79 2.87 -9.57 4.35
CA ALA A 79 3.19 -8.56 5.35
C ALA A 79 1.98 -8.24 6.23
N PHE A 80 0.82 -7.97 5.63
CA PHE A 80 -0.40 -7.62 6.37
C PHE A 80 -1.58 -8.47 5.90
N THR A 81 -2.34 -9.04 6.84
CA THR A 81 -3.57 -9.82 6.58
C THR A 81 -4.81 -9.16 7.22
N GLY A 82 -4.91 -7.84 7.08
CA GLY A 82 -5.93 -7.04 7.75
C GLY A 82 -5.31 -5.78 8.32
N ALA A 83 -5.10 -4.77 7.48
CA ALA A 83 -4.54 -3.47 7.88
C ALA A 83 -5.61 -2.37 7.85
N ARG A 84 -5.61 -1.51 8.87
CA ARG A 84 -6.47 -0.32 8.94
C ARG A 84 -5.66 0.87 9.42
N HIS A 85 -5.78 2.02 8.74
CA HIS A 85 -5.12 3.26 9.17
C HIS A 85 -3.60 3.12 9.32
N CYS A 86 -2.99 2.39 8.40
CA CYS A 86 -1.56 2.07 8.45
C CYS A 86 -0.76 2.97 7.50
N GLN A 87 0.38 3.44 7.99
CA GLN A 87 1.38 4.18 7.24
C GLN A 87 2.67 3.37 7.21
N VAL A 88 3.15 3.02 6.02
CA VAL A 88 4.36 2.21 5.85
C VAL A 88 5.27 2.82 4.79
N GLU A 89 6.56 3.03 5.07
CA GLU A 89 7.44 3.53 4.01
C GLU A 89 7.74 2.42 2.99
N VAL A 90 8.22 1.27 3.44
CA VAL A 90 8.60 0.17 2.52
C VAL A 90 8.02 -1.17 2.97
N VAL A 91 7.39 -1.89 2.04
CA VAL A 91 6.98 -3.28 2.23
C VAL A 91 7.64 -4.16 1.16
N ASN A 92 8.41 -5.14 1.59
CA ASN A 92 8.90 -6.23 0.75
C ASN A 92 8.33 -7.55 1.26
N ALA A 93 7.54 -8.22 0.43
CA ALA A 93 6.88 -9.48 0.77
C ALA A 93 7.06 -10.51 -0.35
N ALA A 94 7.29 -11.77 -0.02
CA ALA A 94 7.42 -12.79 -1.07
C ALA A 94 6.08 -13.14 -1.75
N ILE A 95 4.95 -13.00 -1.04
CA ILE A 95 3.62 -13.35 -1.57
C ILE A 95 2.73 -12.10 -1.68
N HIS A 96 2.26 -11.57 -0.55
CA HIS A 96 1.36 -10.40 -0.56
C HIS A 96 1.89 -9.32 0.36
N ALA A 97 1.96 -8.07 -0.11
CA ALA A 97 2.21 -6.97 0.81
C ALA A 97 0.97 -6.76 1.70
N PHE A 98 -0.21 -6.66 1.09
CA PHE A 98 -1.46 -6.46 1.81
C PHE A 98 -2.54 -7.43 1.34
N TRP A 99 -3.09 -8.18 2.28
CA TRP A 99 -4.31 -8.97 2.12
C TRP A 99 -5.38 -8.37 3.04
N GLY A 100 -6.33 -7.63 2.47
CA GLY A 100 -7.30 -6.86 3.24
C GLY A 100 -6.68 -5.62 3.85
N ALA A 101 -6.71 -4.49 3.14
CA ALA A 101 -6.22 -3.21 3.64
C ALA A 101 -7.29 -2.13 3.49
N LYS A 102 -7.38 -1.24 4.48
CA LYS A 102 -8.30 -0.11 4.46
C LYS A 102 -7.61 1.16 4.97
N ASN A 103 -7.80 2.29 4.28
CA ASN A 103 -7.25 3.58 4.70
C ASN A 103 -5.73 3.52 4.96
N CYS A 104 -4.97 2.91 4.04
CA CYS A 104 -3.52 2.74 4.20
C CYS A 104 -2.75 3.69 3.29
N GLN A 105 -1.56 4.09 3.73
CA GLN A 105 -0.62 4.89 2.95
C GLN A 105 0.70 4.16 2.93
N VAL A 106 1.23 3.91 1.74
CA VAL A 106 2.50 3.21 1.56
C VAL A 106 3.37 3.97 0.59
N LYS A 107 4.67 4.07 0.83
CA LYS A 107 5.54 4.69 -0.16
C LYS A 107 5.95 3.71 -1.24
N GLU A 108 6.50 2.56 -0.86
CA GLU A 108 6.97 1.55 -1.80
C GLU A 108 6.51 0.14 -1.41
N VAL A 109 6.01 -0.60 -2.40
CA VAL A 109 5.65 -2.01 -2.27
C VAL A 109 6.39 -2.82 -3.32
N GLU A 110 7.09 -3.86 -2.90
CA GLU A 110 7.67 -4.88 -3.76
C GLU A 110 7.17 -6.26 -3.35
N THR A 111 6.65 -7.04 -4.29
CA THR A 111 6.19 -8.40 -3.98
C THR A 111 6.33 -9.44 -5.08
N GLY A 112 6.44 -10.70 -4.68
CA GLY A 112 6.49 -11.86 -5.57
C GLY A 112 5.12 -12.35 -6.07
N SER A 113 4.01 -11.88 -5.50
CA SER A 113 2.65 -12.08 -6.02
C SER A 113 1.87 -10.76 -5.95
N ASP A 114 0.63 -10.73 -5.44
CA ASP A 114 -0.20 -9.53 -5.51
C ASP A 114 0.22 -8.49 -4.45
N ALA A 115 0.44 -7.23 -4.85
CA ALA A 115 0.79 -6.18 -3.89
C ALA A 115 -0.38 -5.87 -2.96
N PHE A 116 -1.56 -5.69 -3.53
CA PHE A 116 -2.80 -5.47 -2.80
C PHE A 116 -3.88 -6.47 -3.24
N PHE A 117 -4.25 -7.36 -2.32
CA PHE A 117 -5.40 -8.25 -2.43
C PHE A 117 -6.52 -7.68 -1.54
N GLN A 118 -7.59 -7.16 -2.14
CA GLN A 118 -8.70 -6.49 -1.43
C GLN A 118 -8.26 -5.24 -0.64
N ALA A 119 -8.03 -4.14 -1.35
CA ALA A 119 -7.70 -2.85 -0.75
C ALA A 119 -8.86 -1.83 -0.90
N GLU A 120 -9.07 -1.02 0.13
CA GLU A 120 -10.06 0.05 0.15
C GLU A 120 -9.40 1.36 0.61
N ASN A 121 -9.56 2.46 -0.12
CA ASN A 121 -9.05 3.78 0.28
C ASN A 121 -7.54 3.77 0.58
N CYS A 122 -6.75 3.13 -0.30
CA CYS A 122 -5.31 2.97 -0.11
C CYS A 122 -4.50 3.83 -1.08
N GLN A 123 -3.47 4.49 -0.56
CA GLN A 123 -2.55 5.34 -1.31
C GLN A 123 -1.17 4.67 -1.37
N VAL A 124 -0.57 4.62 -2.56
CA VAL A 124 0.80 4.12 -2.73
C VAL A 124 1.61 4.93 -3.74
N GLU A 125 2.85 5.32 -3.42
CA GLU A 125 3.67 6.05 -4.40
C GLU A 125 4.20 5.12 -5.50
N ARG A 126 4.72 3.94 -5.14
CA ARG A 126 5.26 2.96 -6.07
C ARG A 126 4.86 1.53 -5.73
N VAL A 127 4.42 0.79 -6.73
CA VAL A 127 4.13 -0.65 -6.65
C VAL A 127 4.95 -1.42 -7.68
N GLU A 128 5.61 -2.48 -7.23
CA GLU A 128 6.23 -3.50 -8.05
C GLU A 128 5.72 -4.89 -7.67
N SER A 129 5.16 -5.63 -8.63
CA SER A 129 4.64 -6.97 -8.41
C SER A 129 4.91 -7.93 -9.56
N ARG A 130 5.08 -9.22 -9.25
CA ARG A 130 5.25 -10.27 -10.27
C ARG A 130 3.93 -10.84 -10.80
N THR A 131 2.80 -10.53 -10.18
CA THR A 131 1.47 -10.90 -10.68
C THR A 131 0.62 -9.66 -10.85
N ASP A 132 -0.31 -9.39 -9.94
CA ASP A 132 -1.22 -8.27 -9.99
C ASP A 132 -0.69 -7.17 -9.05
N ALA A 133 -0.71 -5.89 -9.44
CA ALA A 133 -0.43 -4.83 -8.47
C ALA A 133 -1.65 -4.66 -7.54
N PHE A 134 -2.84 -4.59 -8.13
CA PHE A 134 -4.10 -4.58 -7.40
C PHE A 134 -5.02 -5.66 -7.95
N GLN A 135 -5.36 -6.64 -7.11
CA GLN A 135 -6.27 -7.69 -7.55
C GLN A 135 -7.74 -7.30 -7.41
N LYS A 136 -8.09 -6.75 -6.25
CA LYS A 136 -9.41 -6.19 -5.93
C LYS A 136 -9.19 -4.89 -5.19
N ALA A 137 -9.57 -3.76 -5.75
CA ALA A 137 -9.36 -2.46 -5.12
C ALA A 137 -10.57 -1.53 -5.30
N GLU A 138 -10.89 -0.77 -4.25
CA GLU A 138 -11.89 0.29 -4.30
C GLU A 138 -11.26 1.57 -3.72
N GLY A 139 -11.34 2.69 -4.43
CA GLY A 139 -10.82 3.96 -3.93
C GLY A 139 -9.30 3.89 -3.74
N CYS A 140 -8.51 3.79 -4.80
CA CYS A 140 -7.06 3.73 -4.66
C CYS A 140 -6.33 4.86 -5.36
N TRP A 141 -5.15 5.21 -4.85
CA TRP A 141 -4.26 6.16 -5.49
C TRP A 141 -2.90 5.52 -5.66
N ALA A 142 -2.36 5.58 -6.87
CA ALA A 142 -1.02 5.11 -7.17
C ALA A 142 -0.21 6.15 -7.95
N GLY A 143 1.05 6.36 -7.59
CA GLY A 143 1.98 7.14 -8.42
C GLY A 143 2.42 6.34 -9.64
N ARG A 144 3.21 5.30 -9.38
CA ARG A 144 3.75 4.37 -10.36
C ARG A 144 3.35 2.93 -10.05
N VAL A 145 2.86 2.23 -11.05
CA VAL A 145 2.48 0.81 -10.96
C VAL A 145 3.25 0.02 -12.00
N GLU A 146 4.07 -0.93 -11.55
CA GLU A 146 4.73 -1.92 -12.41
C GLU A 146 4.32 -3.32 -11.95
N ALA A 147 3.61 -4.03 -12.82
CA ALA A 147 3.19 -5.40 -12.58
C ALA A 147 3.58 -6.26 -13.79
N VAL A 148 3.88 -7.55 -13.60
CA VAL A 148 4.14 -8.42 -14.76
C VAL A 148 2.85 -8.81 -15.47
N ARG A 149 1.78 -9.12 -14.72
CA ARG A 149 0.51 -9.58 -15.28
C ARG A 149 -0.50 -8.45 -15.37
N ASN A 150 -1.15 -8.09 -14.27
CA ASN A 150 -2.19 -7.06 -14.25
C ASN A 150 -1.77 -5.87 -13.38
N ALA A 151 -1.87 -4.65 -13.89
CA ALA A 151 -1.78 -3.49 -13.00
C ALA A 151 -2.98 -3.45 -12.04
N PHE A 152 -4.17 -3.66 -12.59
CA PHE A 152 -5.44 -3.72 -11.87
C PHE A 152 -6.24 -4.85 -12.48
N LYS A 153 -6.68 -5.83 -11.70
CA LYS A 153 -7.54 -6.91 -12.21
C LYS A 153 -9.01 -6.50 -12.11
N GLU A 154 -9.49 -6.27 -10.90
CA GLU A 154 -10.82 -5.72 -10.61
C GLU A 154 -10.63 -4.50 -9.71
N ALA A 155 -10.78 -3.30 -10.26
CA ALA A 155 -10.60 -2.07 -9.51
C ALA A 155 -11.68 -1.05 -9.81
N GLU A 156 -12.10 -0.35 -8.78
CA GLU A 156 -13.07 0.72 -8.84
C GLU A 156 -12.49 1.98 -8.22
N ARG A 157 -12.78 3.14 -8.82
CA ARG A 157 -12.39 4.45 -8.28
C ARG A 157 -10.88 4.58 -8.00
N CYS A 158 -10.06 4.14 -8.94
CA CYS A 158 -8.60 4.13 -8.77
C CYS A 158 -7.94 5.17 -9.67
N LEU A 159 -7.09 6.01 -9.10
CA LEU A 159 -6.35 7.07 -9.80
C LEU A 159 -4.86 6.75 -9.89
N ILE A 160 -4.31 6.82 -11.10
CA ILE A 160 -2.88 6.68 -11.35
C ILE A 160 -2.31 7.96 -11.95
N THR A 161 -1.30 8.54 -11.30
CA THR A 161 -0.81 9.88 -11.65
C THR A 161 0.40 9.88 -12.58
N GLU A 162 1.32 8.91 -12.49
CA GLU A 162 2.57 8.95 -13.26
C GLU A 162 2.67 7.92 -14.38
N LYS A 163 2.58 6.63 -14.02
CA LYS A 163 2.89 5.54 -14.95
C LYS A 163 2.24 4.23 -14.52
N VAL A 164 1.75 3.49 -15.50
CA VAL A 164 1.37 2.08 -15.38
C VAL A 164 2.15 1.27 -16.41
N LYS A 165 2.77 0.16 -15.97
CA LYS A 165 3.38 -0.85 -16.83
C LYS A 165 2.88 -2.23 -16.41
N ALA A 166 2.20 -2.93 -17.31
CA ALA A 166 1.73 -4.29 -17.07
C ALA A 166 1.51 -5.07 -18.37
N GLY A 167 1.31 -6.38 -18.28
CA GLY A 167 0.78 -7.16 -19.41
C GLY A 167 -0.61 -6.64 -19.79
N GLU A 168 -1.47 -6.48 -18.79
CA GLU A 168 -2.84 -6.00 -18.94
C GLU A 168 -3.19 -4.95 -17.86
N ILE A 169 -4.04 -4.00 -18.22
CA ILE A 169 -4.50 -2.92 -17.36
C ILE A 169 -6.04 -2.92 -17.38
N GLY A 170 -6.62 -3.52 -16.35
CA GLY A 170 -8.02 -3.37 -16.00
C GLY A 170 -9.05 -4.36 -16.58
N PRO A 171 -8.79 -5.68 -16.72
CA PRO A 171 -9.73 -6.64 -17.31
C PRO A 171 -11.17 -6.57 -16.76
N GLY A 172 -11.32 -6.28 -15.47
CA GLY A 172 -12.61 -6.06 -14.81
C GLY A 172 -12.64 -4.76 -14.00
N SER A 173 -11.86 -3.75 -14.39
CA SER A 173 -11.73 -2.52 -13.60
C SER A 173 -12.63 -1.41 -14.13
N LEU A 174 -13.66 -1.04 -13.36
CA LEU A 174 -14.64 -0.02 -13.70
C LEU A 174 -14.27 1.29 -13.00
N GLY A 175 -13.80 2.30 -13.75
CA GLY A 175 -13.43 3.58 -13.14
C GLY A 175 -11.98 3.66 -12.66
N VAL A 176 -11.06 2.95 -13.33
CA VAL A 176 -9.63 3.25 -13.23
C VAL A 176 -9.30 4.41 -14.17
N VAL A 177 -8.66 5.45 -13.63
CA VAL A 177 -8.24 6.65 -14.37
C VAL A 177 -6.71 6.72 -14.36
N VAL A 178 -6.10 6.76 -15.55
CA VAL A 178 -4.66 6.95 -15.69
C VAL A 178 -4.37 8.31 -16.32
N LEU A 179 -3.79 9.21 -15.53
CA LEU A 179 -3.29 10.51 -15.98
C LEU A 179 -1.92 10.40 -16.64
N GLY A 180 -1.19 9.35 -16.27
CA GLY A 180 0.19 9.10 -16.64
C GLY A 180 0.41 8.24 -17.88
N LYS A 181 1.64 7.75 -18.07
CA LYS A 181 1.98 6.87 -19.20
C LYS A 181 1.42 5.46 -18.97
N THR A 182 1.02 4.78 -20.02
CA THR A 182 0.65 3.36 -19.98
C THR A 182 1.53 2.53 -20.91
N GLU A 183 1.95 1.36 -20.44
CA GLU A 183 2.65 0.32 -21.20
C GLU A 183 1.95 -1.02 -20.89
N GLY A 184 1.19 -1.56 -21.83
CA GLY A 184 0.38 -2.77 -21.65
C GLY A 184 -0.90 -2.75 -22.48
N GLU A 185 -1.61 -3.88 -22.52
CA GLU A 185 -2.96 -3.92 -23.08
C GLU A 185 -3.94 -3.23 -22.12
N VAL A 186 -4.69 -2.24 -22.61
CA VAL A 186 -5.60 -1.44 -21.79
C VAL A 186 -7.04 -1.84 -22.08
N SER A 187 -7.77 -2.27 -21.06
CA SER A 187 -9.17 -2.66 -21.19
C SER A 187 -10.07 -1.42 -21.40
N PRO A 188 -11.20 -1.53 -22.13
CA PRO A 188 -12.09 -0.39 -22.44
C PRO A 188 -12.67 0.34 -21.22
N SER A 189 -12.73 -0.33 -20.08
CA SER A 189 -13.24 0.21 -18.82
C SER A 189 -12.25 1.13 -18.10
N VAL A 190 -11.01 1.22 -18.59
CA VAL A 190 -9.97 2.12 -18.08
C VAL A 190 -9.97 3.42 -18.86
N THR A 191 -10.05 4.53 -18.14
CA THR A 191 -10.01 5.88 -18.73
C THR A 191 -8.58 6.39 -18.77
N LEU A 192 -8.08 6.69 -19.98
CA LEU A 192 -6.76 7.28 -20.19
C LEU A 192 -6.88 8.78 -20.44
N MET A 193 -6.21 9.61 -19.63
CA MET A 193 -6.24 11.07 -19.77
C MET A 193 -4.97 11.69 -20.33
N LYS A 194 -3.82 11.00 -20.27
CA LYS A 194 -2.52 11.54 -20.68
C LYS A 194 -2.53 12.19 -22.06
N GLY A 195 -3.08 11.48 -23.05
CA GLY A 195 -3.11 11.96 -24.43
C GLY A 195 -4.08 13.11 -24.67
N LYS A 196 -5.17 13.20 -23.88
CA LYS A 196 -6.12 14.32 -23.97
C LYS A 196 -5.51 15.60 -23.43
N LEU A 197 -4.83 15.53 -22.28
CA LEU A 197 -4.12 16.67 -21.69
C LEU A 197 -3.02 17.24 -22.61
N GLU A 198 -2.39 16.37 -23.42
CA GLU A 198 -1.31 16.76 -24.34
C GLU A 198 -1.80 17.26 -25.71
N ARG A 199 -2.99 16.88 -26.18
CA ARG A 199 -3.45 17.09 -27.57
C ARG A 199 -4.69 17.97 -27.71
N GLU A 200 -5.56 17.98 -26.72
CA GLU A 200 -6.80 18.75 -26.77
C GLU A 200 -6.54 20.20 -26.35
N GLY A 201 -7.25 21.14 -26.96
CA GLY A 201 -7.14 22.54 -26.58
C GLY A 201 -7.69 22.76 -25.16
N PRO A 202 -7.34 23.88 -24.51
CA PRO A 202 -7.81 24.18 -23.16
C PRO A 202 -9.34 24.15 -23.03
N GLU A 203 -10.07 24.45 -24.10
CA GLU A 203 -11.54 24.45 -24.16
C GLU A 203 -12.15 23.04 -24.18
N GLU A 204 -11.55 22.08 -24.91
CA GLU A 204 -12.04 20.70 -24.94
C GLU A 204 -11.75 19.97 -23.62
N ILE A 205 -10.54 20.17 -23.06
CA ILE A 205 -10.18 19.66 -21.73
C ILE A 205 -11.14 20.23 -20.69
N ARG A 206 -11.40 21.55 -20.75
CA ARG A 206 -12.35 22.22 -19.87
C ARG A 206 -13.77 21.68 -20.03
N ARG A 207 -14.27 21.43 -21.24
CA ARG A 207 -15.60 20.83 -21.44
C ARG A 207 -15.70 19.43 -20.88
N PHE A 208 -14.68 18.60 -21.07
CA PHE A 208 -14.64 17.26 -20.47
C PHE A 208 -14.80 17.36 -18.97
N PHE A 209 -13.99 18.20 -18.31
CA PHE A 209 -14.10 18.44 -16.88
C PHE A 209 -15.44 19.11 -16.48
N GLU A 210 -16.00 20.02 -17.26
CA GLU A 210 -17.33 20.60 -16.97
C GLU A 210 -18.46 19.58 -17.13
N GLU A 211 -18.37 18.65 -18.07
CA GLU A 211 -19.33 17.55 -18.25
C GLU A 211 -19.22 16.53 -17.13
N GLU A 212 -18.01 16.13 -16.76
CA GLU A 212 -17.79 15.27 -15.59
C GLU A 212 -18.26 15.96 -14.30
N LEU A 213 -18.07 17.27 -14.15
CA LEU A 213 -18.55 18.02 -12.98
C LEU A 213 -20.08 18.04 -12.95
N LYS A 214 -20.73 18.19 -14.11
CA LYS A 214 -22.19 18.10 -14.23
C LYS A 214 -22.71 16.71 -13.89
N LYS A 215 -21.99 15.64 -14.27
CA LYS A 215 -22.32 14.27 -13.87
C LYS A 215 -22.27 14.13 -12.35
N SER A 216 -21.16 14.57 -11.73
CA SER A 216 -20.99 14.55 -10.26
C SER A 216 -22.13 15.29 -9.54
N GLN A 217 -22.48 16.50 -10.01
CA GLN A 217 -23.55 17.31 -9.43
C GLN A 217 -24.95 16.69 -9.56
N LYS A 218 -25.16 15.80 -10.54
CA LYS A 218 -26.41 15.06 -10.72
C LYS A 218 -26.43 13.73 -9.95
N GLY A 219 -25.35 13.39 -9.25
CA GLY A 219 -25.18 12.07 -8.63
C GLY A 219 -24.98 10.96 -9.67
N GLU A 220 -24.61 11.32 -10.90
CA GLU A 220 -24.16 10.38 -11.92
C GLU A 220 -22.66 10.14 -11.73
N GLU A 221 -22.21 8.91 -12.00
CA GLU A 221 -20.80 8.56 -11.89
C GLU A 221 -19.94 9.46 -12.78
N SER A 222 -18.96 10.10 -12.17
CA SER A 222 -18.07 11.06 -12.81
C SER A 222 -16.62 10.87 -12.41
N ILE A 223 -15.72 11.44 -13.20
CA ILE A 223 -14.30 11.44 -12.88
C ILE A 223 -14.02 12.14 -11.55
N TYR A 224 -14.83 13.13 -11.16
CA TYR A 224 -14.66 13.83 -9.90
C TYR A 224 -15.02 12.97 -8.71
N ASP A 225 -15.89 11.98 -8.85
CA ASP A 225 -16.17 11.03 -7.76
C ASP A 225 -14.94 10.14 -7.51
N TYR A 226 -14.05 10.01 -8.50
CA TYR A 226 -12.74 9.36 -8.35
C TYR A 226 -11.64 10.32 -7.88
N LEU A 227 -11.87 11.65 -7.93
CA LEU A 227 -10.92 12.71 -7.51
C LEU A 227 -11.32 13.40 -6.20
N SER A 228 -12.57 13.29 -5.74
CA SER A 228 -13.14 14.02 -4.60
C SER A 228 -13.01 13.29 -3.27
N PHE A 229 -12.55 12.02 -3.29
CA PHE A 229 -12.20 11.24 -2.10
C PHE A 229 -10.96 11.76 -1.34
N PHE A 230 -10.35 12.86 -1.79
CA PHE A 230 -9.12 13.42 -1.23
C PHE A 230 -9.31 14.71 -0.42
N ASN A 231 -10.55 15.09 -0.06
CA ASN A 231 -10.86 16.16 0.89
C ASN A 231 -11.54 15.65 2.16
#